data_AF-A0A376RB78-F1
#
_entry.id   AF-A0A376RB78-F1
#
_cell.length_a   1.000
_cell.length_b   1.000
_cell.length_c   1.000
_cell.angle_alpha   90.00
_cell.angle_beta   90.00
_cell.angle_gamma   90.00
#
_symmetry.space_group_name_H-M   'P 1'
#
loop_
_entity.id
_entity.type
_entity.pdbx_description
1 polymer ?
#
loop_
_entity_poly.entity_id
_entity_poly.type
_entity_poly.pdbx_seq_one_letter_code
_entity_poly.pdbx_strand_id
1 'polypeptide(L)'
;MKRISFAVLALLMTAQQCFAGGVALSTTRVIYDGGKKEASLTVENHNKNEEFLIQSWIDDVNGNKKTPFIITPPLFKLDPDKITSYVSSILKIPYLKIVNPFTGLM
;
A
#
# COMPACT_ATOMS: atom_id res chain seq x y z
N MET A 1 50.27 23.81 -1.78
CA MET A 1 49.00 24.17 -1.11
C MET A 1 47.78 24.13 -2.05
N LYS A 2 47.76 24.84 -3.19
CA LYS A 2 46.60 24.88 -4.11
C LYS A 2 46.15 23.53 -4.70
N ARG A 3 47.08 22.61 -4.99
CA ARG A 3 46.78 21.25 -5.50
C ARG A 3 46.11 20.36 -4.46
N ILE A 4 46.45 20.53 -3.18
CA ILE A 4 45.85 19.80 -2.06
C ILE A 4 44.43 20.32 -1.82
N SER A 5 44.22 21.64 -1.89
CA SER A 5 42.87 22.23 -1.81
C SER A 5 41.94 21.74 -2.92
N PHE A 6 42.44 21.58 -4.15
CA PHE A 6 41.65 21.02 -5.27
C PHE A 6 41.30 19.55 -5.08
N ALA A 7 42.22 18.74 -4.53
CA ALA A 7 41.97 17.33 -4.23
C ALA A 7 40.90 17.15 -3.12
N VAL A 8 40.94 18.00 -2.09
CA VAL A 8 39.93 18.01 -1.01
C VAL A 8 38.55 18.42 -1.54
N LEU A 9 38.49 19.41 -2.43
CA LEU A 9 37.22 19.85 -3.04
C LEU A 9 36.61 18.76 -3.94
N ALA A 10 37.43 18.02 -4.68
CA ALA A 10 36.97 16.90 -5.50
C ALA A 10 36.43 15.74 -4.67
N LEU A 11 37.03 15.45 -3.50
CA LEU A 11 36.58 14.39 -2.60
C LEU A 11 35.23 14.71 -1.92
N LEU A 12 34.91 16.00 -1.73
CA LEU A 12 33.64 16.45 -1.16
C LEU A 12 32.46 16.33 -2.14
N MET A 13 32.72 16.14 -3.44
CA MET A 13 31.69 16.06 -4.48
C MET A 13 31.18 14.63 -4.73
N THR A 14 31.77 13.59 -4.11
CA THR A 14 31.52 12.18 -4.50
C THR A 14 30.56 11.38 -3.62
N ALA A 15 29.82 11.97 -2.68
CA ALA A 15 28.97 11.14 -1.79
C ALA A 15 27.64 11.79 -1.43
N GLN A 16 26.67 11.73 -2.34
CA GLN A 16 25.25 11.77 -1.99
C GLN A 16 24.55 10.53 -2.54
N GLN A 17 24.54 9.47 -1.73
CA GLN A 17 23.67 8.31 -1.98
C GLN A 17 22.28 8.68 -1.46
N CYS A 18 21.34 8.96 -2.35
CA CYS A 18 19.93 9.08 -1.97
C CYS A 18 19.36 7.66 -1.87
N PHE A 19 19.10 7.21 -0.64
CA PHE A 19 18.49 5.91 -0.39
C PHE A 19 16.97 6.08 -0.39
N ALA A 20 16.33 5.83 -1.52
CA ALA A 20 14.86 5.75 -1.60
C ALA A 20 14.42 4.34 -1.19
N GLY A 21 14.35 4.07 0.12
CA GLY A 21 13.62 2.93 0.67
C GLY A 21 12.13 3.28 0.77
N GLY A 22 11.23 2.31 0.57
CA GLY A 22 9.79 2.58 0.61
C GLY A 22 8.92 1.33 0.66
N VAL A 23 7.61 1.55 0.55
CA VAL A 23 6.60 0.49 0.58
C VAL A 23 6.24 0.06 -0.84
N ALA A 24 6.28 -1.24 -1.11
CA ALA A 24 5.94 -1.85 -2.39
C ALA A 24 4.76 -2.81 -2.25
N LEU A 25 4.00 -2.98 -3.35
CA LEU A 25 2.94 -3.97 -3.47
C LEU A 25 3.39 -5.10 -4.41
N SER A 26 2.97 -6.34 -4.15
CA SER A 26 3.34 -7.48 -5.01
C SER A 26 2.65 -7.49 -6.37
N THR A 27 1.57 -6.72 -6.55
CA THR A 27 0.83 -6.60 -7.81
C THR A 27 0.28 -5.18 -7.98
N THR A 28 -0.01 -4.81 -9.23
CA THR A 28 -0.67 -3.54 -9.60
C THR A 28 -2.19 -3.67 -9.69
N ARG A 29 -2.73 -4.89 -9.64
CA ARG A 29 -4.17 -5.17 -9.66
C ARG A 29 -4.49 -6.46 -8.92
N VAL A 30 -5.60 -6.44 -8.18
CA VAL A 30 -6.23 -7.63 -7.59
C VAL A 30 -7.48 -7.97 -8.40
N ILE A 31 -7.57 -9.19 -8.93
CA ILE A 31 -8.78 -9.71 -9.57
C ILE A 31 -9.50 -10.55 -8.51
N TYR A 32 -10.65 -10.05 -8.04
CA TYR A 32 -11.47 -10.76 -7.06
C TYR A 32 -12.37 -11.77 -7.77
N ASP A 33 -12.22 -13.04 -7.42
CA ASP A 33 -13.10 -14.11 -7.87
C ASP A 33 -14.37 -14.14 -7.01
N GLY A 34 -15.54 -13.91 -7.64
CA GLY A 34 -16.83 -13.88 -6.95
C GLY A 34 -17.24 -15.20 -6.28
N GLY A 35 -16.60 -16.32 -6.64
CA GLY A 35 -16.78 -17.62 -5.98
C GLY A 35 -15.94 -17.79 -4.71
N LYS A 36 -14.96 -16.90 -4.48
CA LYS A 36 -14.09 -16.93 -3.29
C LYS A 36 -14.58 -15.95 -2.24
N LYS A 37 -14.28 -16.24 -0.98
CA LYS A 37 -14.64 -15.37 0.15
C LYS A 37 -13.71 -14.16 0.27
N GLU A 38 -12.48 -14.31 -0.20
CA GLU A 38 -11.40 -13.33 -0.04
C GLU A 38 -10.38 -13.40 -1.18
N ALA A 39 -9.58 -12.34 -1.29
CA ALA A 39 -8.36 -12.28 -2.09
C ALA A 39 -7.21 -11.78 -1.19
N SER A 40 -5.96 -11.81 -1.68
CA SER A 40 -4.78 -11.40 -0.90
C SER A 40 -3.90 -10.44 -1.70
N LEU A 41 -3.22 -9.52 -1.00
CA LEU A 41 -2.28 -8.55 -1.56
C LEU A 41 -1.11 -8.36 -0.61
N THR A 42 0.10 -8.73 -1.02
CA THR A 42 1.30 -8.56 -0.19
C THR A 42 1.80 -7.12 -0.23
N VAL A 43 2.21 -6.63 0.94
CA VAL A 43 2.81 -5.31 1.14
C VAL A 43 4.20 -5.50 1.73
N GLU A 44 5.20 -4.90 1.11
CA GLU A 44 6.60 -5.06 1.49
C GLU A 44 7.22 -3.73 1.85
N ASN A 45 8.09 -3.73 2.87
CA ASN A 45 8.91 -2.59 3.20
C ASN A 45 10.35 -2.86 2.78
N HIS A 46 10.82 -2.15 1.77
CA HIS A 46 12.21 -2.25 1.28
C HIS A 46 13.14 -1.27 2.03
N ASN A 47 12.61 -0.45 2.93
CA ASN A 47 13.43 0.34 3.83
C ASN A 47 13.95 -0.53 4.98
N LYS A 48 15.28 -0.49 5.18
CA LYS A 48 15.97 -1.27 6.21
C LYS A 48 15.97 -0.61 7.58
N ASN A 49 15.63 0.68 7.64
CA ASN A 49 15.80 1.49 8.85
C ASN A 49 14.48 2.14 9.32
N GLU A 50 13.48 2.26 8.44
CA GLU A 50 12.23 2.94 8.75
C GLU A 50 11.07 1.95 8.83
N GLU A 51 10.22 2.11 9.84
CA GLU A 51 8.92 1.46 9.94
C GLU A 51 7.84 2.33 9.30
N PHE A 52 6.81 1.69 8.74
CA PHE A 52 5.67 2.39 8.14
C PHE A 52 4.36 2.01 8.83
N LEU A 53 3.48 2.99 8.98
CA LEU A 53 2.09 2.74 9.34
C LEU A 53 1.26 2.64 8.05
N ILE A 54 0.70 1.47 7.80
CA ILE A 54 -0.07 1.19 6.58
C ILE A 54 -1.55 1.29 6.92
N GLN A 55 -2.26 2.19 6.25
CA GLN A 55 -3.71 2.32 6.30
C GLN A 55 -4.30 1.92 4.95
N SER A 56 -5.35 1.11 4.97
CA SER A 56 -6.00 0.60 3.76
C SER A 56 -7.49 0.96 3.72
N TRP A 57 -7.98 1.39 2.57
CA TRP A 57 -9.41 1.60 2.29
C TRP A 57 -9.72 1.27 0.82
N ILE A 58 -11.01 1.14 0.49
CA ILE A 58 -11.48 0.87 -0.86
C ILE A 58 -12.48 1.97 -1.24
N ASP A 59 -12.22 2.62 -2.37
CA ASP A 59 -13.12 3.58 -3.00
C ASP A 59 -13.78 2.94 -4.24
N ASP A 60 -15.02 3.35 -4.57
CA ASP A 60 -15.63 3.02 -5.85
C ASP A 60 -15.07 3.88 -7.00
N VAL A 61 -15.54 3.63 -8.23
CA VAL A 61 -15.13 4.38 -9.42
C VAL A 61 -15.44 5.89 -9.37
N ASN A 62 -16.34 6.30 -8.47
CA ASN A 62 -16.73 7.69 -8.25
C ASN A 62 -16.04 8.29 -7.00
N GLY A 63 -15.16 7.55 -6.32
CA GLY A 63 -14.48 7.99 -5.10
C GLY A 63 -15.29 7.80 -3.82
N ASN A 64 -16.40 7.05 -3.84
CA ASN A 64 -17.18 6.78 -2.64
C ASN A 64 -16.56 5.64 -1.82
N LYS A 65 -16.35 5.90 -0.53
CA LYS A 65 -15.83 4.91 0.44
C LYS A 65 -16.83 3.82 0.83
N LYS A 66 -18.11 3.95 0.45
CA LYS A 66 -19.16 2.97 0.75
C LYS A 66 -19.14 1.86 -0.30
N THR A 67 -18.18 0.95 -0.18
CA THR A 67 -18.06 -0.22 -1.05
C THR A 67 -18.48 -1.50 -0.32
N PRO A 68 -18.92 -2.56 -1.02
CA PRO A 68 -19.31 -3.83 -0.40
C PRO A 68 -18.10 -4.69 0.00
N PHE A 69 -16.94 -4.08 0.21
CA PHE A 69 -15.68 -4.75 0.49
C PHE A 69 -15.03 -4.12 1.72
N ILE A 70 -14.27 -4.91 2.45
CA ILE A 70 -13.42 -4.44 3.55
C ILE A 70 -12.01 -5.00 3.37
N ILE A 71 -11.00 -4.28 3.88
CA ILE A 71 -9.62 -4.73 3.96
C ILE A 71 -9.28 -4.97 5.43
N THR A 72 -8.70 -6.12 5.71
CA THR A 72 -8.27 -6.50 7.07
C THR A 72 -6.78 -6.85 7.06
N PRO A 73 -5.97 -6.32 8.00
CA PRO A 73 -6.31 -5.24 8.93
C PRO A 73 -6.38 -3.87 8.20
N PRO A 74 -7.29 -2.96 8.58
CA PRO A 74 -7.40 -1.64 7.95
C PRO A 74 -6.27 -0.69 8.33
N LEU A 75 -5.53 -1.00 9.40
CA LEU A 75 -4.39 -0.25 9.91
C LEU A 75 -3.41 -1.21 10.56
N PHE A 76 -2.14 -1.17 10.17
CA PHE A 76 -1.11 -1.99 10.78
C PHE A 76 0.27 -1.37 10.63
N LYS A 77 1.20 -1.79 11.50
CA LYS A 77 2.60 -1.37 11.45
C LYS A 77 3.43 -2.36 10.64
N LEU A 78 4.26 -1.86 9.73
CA LEU A 78 5.16 -2.62 8.87
C LEU A 78 6.60 -2.32 9.28
N ASP A 79 7.25 -3.29 9.91
CA ASP A 79 8.63 -3.15 10.41
C ASP A 79 9.64 -3.05 9.25
N PRO A 80 10.87 -2.58 9.49
CA PRO A 80 11.93 -2.51 8.48
C PRO A 80 12.34 -3.88 7.95
N ASP A 81 12.75 -3.94 6.67
CA ASP A 81 13.25 -5.14 5.97
C ASP A 81 12.32 -6.36 6.07
N LYS A 82 11.02 -6.11 6.22
CA LYS A 82 10.00 -7.15 6.45
C LYS A 82 9.12 -7.30 5.23
N ILE A 83 9.15 -8.50 4.66
CA ILE A 83 8.12 -8.99 3.76
C ILE A 83 6.97 -9.47 4.64
N THR A 84 5.91 -8.68 4.73
CA THR A 84 4.70 -9.16 5.42
C THR A 84 3.63 -9.46 4.38
N SER A 85 3.34 -10.75 4.23
CA SER A 85 2.17 -11.23 3.49
C SER A 85 0.91 -10.87 4.27
N TYR A 86 0.45 -9.63 4.16
CA TYR A 86 -0.87 -9.29 4.61
C TYR A 86 -1.89 -9.87 3.62
N VAL A 87 -2.78 -10.71 4.13
CA VAL A 87 -3.97 -11.08 3.39
C VAL A 87 -4.86 -9.86 3.46
N SER A 88 -4.85 -8.97 2.45
CA SER A 88 -5.94 -8.00 2.30
C SER A 88 -7.20 -8.80 1.97
N SER A 89 -7.80 -9.50 2.95
CA SER A 89 -9.03 -10.26 2.72
C SER A 89 -10.05 -9.24 2.29
N ILE A 90 -10.22 -9.08 0.97
CA ILE A 90 -11.30 -8.34 0.33
C ILE A 90 -12.52 -9.19 0.65
N LEU A 91 -13.05 -9.01 1.85
CA LEU A 91 -14.23 -9.72 2.30
C LEU A 91 -15.40 -8.99 1.68
N LYS A 92 -16.11 -9.69 0.78
CA LYS A 92 -17.41 -9.23 0.32
C LYS A 92 -18.33 -9.18 1.54
N ILE A 93 -18.86 -7.99 1.86
CA ILE A 93 -19.83 -7.81 2.95
C ILE A 93 -21.17 -8.39 2.47
N PRO A 94 -21.62 -9.55 2.98
CA PRO A 94 -22.80 -10.22 2.45
C PRO A 94 -24.13 -9.52 2.82
N TYR A 95 -24.11 -8.60 3.77
CA TYR A 95 -25.30 -7.95 4.32
C TYR A 95 -25.52 -6.49 3.87
N LEU A 96 -24.68 -5.93 3.00
CA LEU A 96 -24.93 -4.60 2.46
C LEU A 96 -25.87 -4.69 1.24
N LYS A 97 -27.18 -4.86 1.50
CA LYS A 97 -28.19 -4.55 0.48
C LYS A 97 -28.11 -3.05 0.20
N ILE A 98 -27.61 -2.66 -0.97
CA ILE A 98 -27.89 -1.33 -1.50
C ILE A 98 -29.41 -1.32 -1.75
N VAL A 99 -30.19 -0.80 -0.80
CA VAL A 99 -31.61 -0.56 -1.00
C VAL A 99 -31.71 0.48 -2.11
N ASN A 100 -32.14 0.05 -3.29
CA ASN A 100 -32.34 0.92 -4.42
C ASN A 100 -33.64 1.71 -4.14
N PRO A 101 -33.60 3.05 -3.95
CA PRO A 101 -34.78 3.82 -3.57
C PRO A 101 -35.86 3.88 -4.68
N PHE A 102 -35.59 3.30 -5.85
CA PHE A 102 -36.48 3.31 -7.02
C PHE A 102 -37.26 2.01 -7.25
N THR A 103 -37.08 0.97 -6.44
CA THR A 103 -37.81 -0.31 -6.63
C THR A 103 -39.17 -0.38 -5.91
N GLY A 104 -39.77 0.77 -5.57
CA GLY A 104 -41.00 0.86 -4.77
C GLY A 104 -42.18 1.58 -5.42
N LEU A 105 -42.11 1.93 -6.70
CA LEU A 105 -43.24 2.54 -7.43
C LEU A 105 -43.42 1.84 -8.79
N MET A 106 -44.11 0.70 -8.74
CA MET A 106 -44.95 0.17 -9.81
C MET A 106 -45.95 -0.81 -9.22
#